data_AF-A0A7W0XQW4-F1
#
_entry.id   AF-A0A7W0XQW4-F1
#
_cell.length_a   1.000
_cell.length_b   1.000
_cell.length_c   1.000
_cell.angle_alpha   90.00
_cell.angle_beta   90.00
_cell.angle_gamma   90.00
#
_symmetry.space_group_name_H-M   'P 1'
#
loop_
_entity.id
_entity.type
_entity.pdbx_description
1 polymer ?
#
loop_
_entity_poly.entity_id
_entity_poly.type
_entity_poly.pdbx_seq_one_letter_code
_entity_poly.pdbx_strand_id
1 'polypeptide(L)' 'MIANYFLDRADAGGQPISPLSLLKILYFAHAWHLAKSGEALVGQPFEAWQYGPVNRVVYSQIKQFGRSPIQGRLSNRH' A
#
# COMPACT_ATOMS: atom_id res chain seq x y z
N MET A 1 2.71 -0.37 -9.97
CA MET A 1 1.60 -0.40 -8.99
C MET A 1 1.43 0.94 -8.30
N ILE A 2 0.21 1.32 -7.88
CA ILE A 2 -0.07 2.59 -7.18
C ILE A 2 0.67 2.71 -5.83
N ALA A 3 1.03 1.60 -5.19
CA ALA A 3 1.84 1.62 -3.97
C ALA A 3 3.18 2.35 -4.12
N ASN A 4 3.83 2.24 -5.29
CA ASN A 4 5.09 2.94 -5.57
C ASN A 4 4.90 4.46 -5.63
N TYR A 5 3.73 4.95 -6.08
CA TYR A 5 3.45 6.38 -6.08
C TYR A 5 3.48 6.95 -4.64
N PHE A 6 2.92 6.23 -3.67
CA PHE A 6 2.98 6.66 -2.27
C PHE A 6 4.40 6.61 -1.70
N LEU A 7 5.20 5.61 -2.06
CA LEU A 7 6.61 5.51 -1.66
C LEU A 7 7.43 6.66 -2.24
N ASP A 8 7.29 6.94 -3.54
CA ASP A 8 8.00 8.02 -4.23
C ASP A 8 7.64 9.40 -3.62
N ARG A 9 6.36 9.61 -3.30
CA ARG A 9 5.89 10.85 -2.64
C ARG A 9 6.41 11.00 -1.22
N ALA A 10 6.45 9.91 -0.47
CA ALA A 10 6.97 9.87 0.90
C ALA A 10 8.48 10.17 0.93
N ASP A 11 9.23 9.56 0.00
CA ASP A 11 10.68 9.77 -0.14
C ASP A 11 11.01 11.22 -0.55
N ALA A 12 10.32 11.74 -1.56
CA ALA A 12 10.48 13.14 -1.99
C ALA A 12 10.15 14.17 -0.89
N GLY A 13 9.29 13.81 0.06
CA GLY A 13 8.94 14.63 1.22
C GLY A 13 9.82 14.40 2.45
N GLY A 14 10.82 13.50 2.39
CA GLY A 14 11.66 13.15 3.54
C GLY A 14 10.90 12.45 4.67
N GLN A 15 9.75 11.84 4.37
CA GLN A 15 8.89 11.18 5.35
C GLN A 15 8.76 9.68 5.02
N PRO A 16 9.79 8.88 5.28
CA PRO A 16 9.79 7.47 4.89
C PRO A 16 8.71 6.69 5.64
N ILE A 17 8.00 5.79 4.94
CA ILE A 17 6.83 5.09 5.47
C ILE A 17 7.10 3.62 5.79
N SER A 18 6.52 3.15 6.90
CA SER A 18 6.55 1.74 7.31
C SER A 18 5.57 0.90 6.48
N PRO A 19 5.72 -0.44 6.48
CA PRO A 19 4.74 -1.36 5.89
C PRO A 19 3.31 -1.13 6.34
N LEU A 20 3.09 -0.94 7.64
CA LEU A 20 1.75 -0.71 8.20
C LEU A 20 1.15 0.60 7.67
N SER A 21 1.98 1.65 7.57
CA SER A 21 1.56 2.94 7.03
C SER A 21 1.15 2.81 5.55
N LEU A 22 1.95 2.12 4.73
CA LEU A 22 1.65 1.91 3.32
C LEU A 22 0.35 1.12 3.12
N LEU A 23 0.12 0.05 3.90
CA LEU A 23 -1.11 -0.74 3.82
C LEU A 23 -2.35 0.10 4.13
N LYS A 24 -2.29 0.94 5.18
CA LYS A 24 -3.39 1.83 5.55
C LYS A 24 -3.65 2.89 4.48
N ILE A 25 -2.60 3.55 3.99
CA ILE A 25 -2.71 4.55 2.92
C ILE A 25 -3.36 3.93 1.68
N LEU A 26 -2.90 2.75 1.27
CA LEU A 26 -3.42 2.06 0.11
C LEU A 26 -4.90 1.69 0.27
N TYR A 27 -5.31 1.19 1.44
CA TYR A 27 -6.70 0.89 1.74
C TYR A 27 -7.60 2.13 1.68
N PHE A 28 -7.21 3.22 2.35
CA PHE A 28 -8.00 4.45 2.34
C PHE A 28 -8.07 5.10 0.96
N ALA A 29 -6.96 5.08 0.21
CA ALA A 29 -6.96 5.57 -1.18
C ALA A 29 -7.90 4.74 -2.06
N HIS A 30 -7.91 3.41 -1.90
CA HIS A 30 -8.83 2.54 -2.62
C HIS A 30 -10.29 2.81 -2.26
N ALA A 31 -10.62 2.85 -0.97
CA ALA A 31 -11.97 3.11 -0.49
C ALA A 31 -12.48 4.48 -0.97
N TRP A 32 -11.64 5.52 -0.88
CA TRP A 32 -11.99 6.86 -1.35
C TRP A 32 -12.23 6.91 -2.85
N HIS A 33 -11.34 6.30 -3.65
CA HIS A 33 -11.48 6.25 -5.10
C HIS A 33 -12.75 5.48 -5.50
N LEU A 34 -13.00 4.32 -4.89
CA LEU A 34 -14.18 3.51 -5.14
C LEU A 34 -15.47 4.26 -4.80
N ALA A 35 -15.52 4.90 -3.63
CA ALA A 35 -16.68 5.70 -3.23
C ALA A 35 -16.93 6.90 -4.16
N LYS A 36 -15.86 7.54 -4.66
CA LYS A 36 -15.95 8.74 -5.49
C LYS A 36 -16.27 8.44 -6.97
N SER A 37 -15.66 7.39 -7.53
CA SER A 37 -15.69 7.10 -8.97
C SER A 37 -16.55 5.89 -9.33
N GLY A 38 -16.88 5.03 -8.37
CA GLY A 38 -17.46 3.71 -8.64
C GLY A 38 -16.45 2.68 -9.12
N GLU A 39 -15.17 3.06 -9.30
CA GLU A 39 -14.13 2.19 -9.84
C GLU A 39 -13.07 1.83 -8.80
N ALA A 40 -12.56 0.59 -8.87
CA ALA A 40 -11.52 0.11 -7.98
C ALA A 40 -10.15 0.75 -8.30
N LEU A 41 -9.49 1.35 -7.31
CA LEU A 41 -8.12 1.89 -7.49
C LEU A 41 -7.07 0.79 -7.71
N VAL A 42 -7.31 -0.38 -7.13
CA VAL A 42 -6.46 -1.56 -7.28
C VAL A 42 -7.34 -2.75 -7.59
N GLY A 43 -6.92 -3.58 -8.55
CA GLY A 43 -7.69 -4.76 -8.96
C GLY A 43 -7.56 -5.94 -8.00
N GLN A 44 -6.55 -5.95 -7.14
CA GLN A 44 -6.35 -7.01 -6.15
C GLN A 44 -7.18 -6.74 -4.90
N PRO A 45 -7.90 -7.74 -4.36
CA PRO A 45 -8.80 -7.54 -3.23
C PRO A 45 -8.04 -7.23 -1.94
N PHE A 46 -8.76 -6.64 -0.99
CA PHE A 46 -8.32 -6.52 0.40
C PHE A 46 -8.87 -7.67 1.23
N GLU A 47 -8.02 -8.29 2.01
CA GLU A 47 -8.38 -9.39 2.90
C GLU A 47 -8.56 -8.88 4.33
N ALA A 48 -9.58 -9.37 5.04
CA ALA A 48 -9.80 -9.05 6.45
C ALA A 48 -8.78 -9.80 7.33
N TRP A 49 -7.75 -9.09 7.82
CA TRP A 49 -6.76 -9.63 8.75
C TRP A 49 -6.98 -9.07 10.16
N GLN A 50 -6.30 -9.64 11.16
CA GLN A 50 -6.44 -9.26 12.58
C GLN A 50 -6.30 -7.75 12.85
N TYR A 51 -5.45 -7.05 12.08
CA TYR A 51 -5.17 -5.62 12.27
C TYR A 51 -5.78 -4.73 11.18
N GLY A 52 -6.73 -5.26 10.43
CA GLY A 52 -7.45 -4.54 9.39
C GLY A 52 -7.25 -5.13 7.99
N PRO A 53 -7.82 -4.47 6.97
CA PRO A 53 -7.79 -4.93 5.59
C PRO A 53 -6.37 -4.85 5.00
N VAL A 54 -5.93 -5.93 4.35
CA VAL A 54 -4.58 -6.05 3.77
C VAL A 54 -4.67 -6.45 2.30
N ASN A 55 -3.97 -5.71 1.44
CA ASN A 55 -3.70 -6.18 0.08
C ASN A 55 -2.52 -7.16 0.12
N ARG A 56 -2.78 -8.46 -0.06
CA ARG A 56 -1.78 -9.53 0.08
C ARG A 56 -0.59 -9.38 -0.86
N VAL A 57 -0.83 -8.94 -2.10
CA VAL A 57 0.22 -8.74 -3.13
C VAL A 57 1.19 -7.64 -2.72
N VAL A 58 0.70 -6.58 -2.10
CA VAL A 58 1.56 -5.50 -1.58
C VAL A 58 2.26 -5.97 -0.30
N TYR A 59 1.53 -6.60 0.62
CA TYR A 59 2.09 -7.06 1.89
C TYR A 59 3.25 -8.05 1.71
N SER A 60 3.13 -9.01 0.79
CA SER A 60 4.17 -10.03 0.55
C SER A 60 5.52 -9.42 0.18
N GLN A 61 5.52 -8.26 -0.48
CA GLN A 61 6.73 -7.56 -0.93
C GLN A 61 7.37 -6.68 0.16
N ILE A 62 6.59 -6.31 1.19
CA ILE A 62 7.04 -5.37 2.23
C ILE A 62 7.14 -5.98 3.63
N LYS A 63 6.63 -7.20 3.83
CA LYS A 63 6.62 -7.87 5.15
C LYS A 63 8.01 -7.97 5.79
N GLN A 64 9.05 -8.09 4.98
CA GLN A 64 10.45 -8.19 5.43
C GLN A 64 10.95 -6.93 6.15
N PHE A 65 10.36 -5.76 5.86
CA PHE A 65 10.74 -4.51 6.52
C PHE A 65 10.15 -4.37 7.93
N GLY A 66 9.14 -5.17 8.29
CA GLY A 66 8.54 -5.17 9.62
C GLY A 66 8.04 -3.79 10.05
N ARG A 67 8.69 -3.20 11.06
CA ARG A 67 8.40 -1.84 11.55
C ARG A 67 9.33 -0.77 10.95
N SER A 68 10.40 -1.19 10.29
CA SER A 68 11.35 -0.30 9.64
C SER A 68 10.74 0.33 8.40
N PRO A 69 11.23 1.51 7.96
CA PRO A 69 10.77 2.08 6.71
C PRO A 69 11.05 1.17 5.51
N ILE A 70 10.13 1.17 4.54
CA ILE A 70 10.30 0.46 3.29
C ILE A 70 11.41 1.16 2.49
N GLN A 71 12.35 0.38 1.97
CA GLN A 71 13.43 0.87 1.12
C GLN A 71 13.23 0.35 -0.30
N GLY A 72 13.33 1.26 -1.27
CA GLY A 72 13.19 0.94 -2.69
C GLY A 72 11.74 0.77 -3.17
N ARG A 73 11.62 0.34 -4.42
CA ARG A 73 10.33 0.19 -5.12
C ARG A 73 9.86 -1.26 -5.11
N LEU A 74 8.54 -1.43 -5.11
CA LEU A 74 7.89 -2.73 -5.23
C LEU A 74 7.83 -3.18 -6.70
N SER A 75 7.89 -4.50 -6.92
CA SER A 75 7.89 -5.15 -8.22
C SER A 75 6.48 -5.45 -8.72
N ASN A 76 6.22 -5.25 -10.02
CA ASN A 76 4.95 -5.59 -10.66
C ASN A 76 4.74 -7.12 -10.89
N ARG A 77 5.46 -8.00 -10.20
CA ARG A 77 5.30 -9.45 -10.36
C ARG A 77 4.05 -9.92 -9.60
N HIS A 78 3.12 -10.53 -10.34
CA HIS A 78 1.92 -11.20 -9.84
C HIS A 78 2.23 -12.67 -9.54
#